data_AF-A0A946LEH8-F1
#
_entry.id   AF-A0A946LEH8-F1
#
_cell.length_a   1.000
_cell.length_b   1.000
_cell.length_c   1.000
_cell.angle_alpha   90.00
_cell.angle_beta   90.00
_cell.angle_gamma   90.00
#
_symmetry.space_group_name_H-M   'P 1'
#
loop_
_entity.id
_entity.type
_entity.pdbx_description
1 polymer ?
#
loop_
_entity_poly.entity_id
_entity_poly.type
_entity_poly.pdbx_seq_one_letter_code
_entity_poly.pdbx_strand_id
1 'polypeptide(L)' 'MSHQLHNSLVRILTADGDPVGVGFVASENLILTCAHVIEQASGPESTVHFDLPLLAPGESFSGRVSFMQANAH' A
#
# COMPACT_ATOMS: atom_id res chain seq x y z
N MET A 1 -6.68 -17.94 13.26
CA MET A 1 -5.60 -16.92 13.26
C MET A 1 -5.03 -16.62 11.88
N SER A 2 -4.82 -17.60 10.99
CA SER A 2 -4.27 -17.33 9.65
C SER A 2 -5.13 -16.36 8.83
N HIS A 3 -6.46 -16.49 8.84
CA HIS A 3 -7.35 -15.65 8.02
C HIS A 3 -7.29 -14.15 8.37
N GLN A 4 -7.00 -13.81 9.63
CA GLN A 4 -6.83 -12.41 10.05
C GLN A 4 -5.57 -11.80 9.46
N LEU A 5 -4.47 -12.56 9.42
CA LEU A 5 -3.21 -12.10 8.82
C LEU A 5 -3.32 -11.92 7.30
N HIS A 6 -4.04 -12.83 6.63
CA HIS A 6 -4.30 -12.68 5.19
C HIS A 6 -5.11 -11.43 4.89
N ASN A 7 -6.13 -11.13 5.71
CA ASN A 7 -6.95 -9.94 5.56
C ASN A 7 -6.19 -8.63 5.81
N SER A 8 -5.06 -8.67 6.53
CA SER A 8 -4.19 -7.51 6.72
C SER A 8 -3.32 -7.18 5.50
N LEU A 9 -3.26 -8.04 4.48
CA LEU A 9 -2.46 -7.80 3.29
C LEU A 9 -3.09 -6.74 2.39
N VAL A 10 -2.25 -5.82 1.95
CA VAL A 10 -2.59 -4.72 1.05
C VAL A 10 -1.73 -4.84 -0.21
N ARG A 11 -2.32 -4.62 -1.38
CA ARG A 11 -1.58 -4.52 -2.63
C ARG A 11 -1.45 -3.05 -3.01
N ILE A 12 -0.22 -2.60 -3.24
CA ILE A 12 0.08 -1.23 -3.63
C ILE A 12 0.13 -1.14 -5.15
N LEU A 13 -0.49 -0.10 -5.71
CA LEU A 13 -0.73 0.06 -7.14
C LEU A 13 -0.04 1.32 -7.68
N THR A 14 0.28 1.32 -8.97
CA THR A 14 0.57 2.54 -9.74
C THR A 14 -0.69 3.40 -9.89
N ALA A 15 -0.53 4.62 -10.43
CA ALA A 15 -1.66 5.47 -10.82
C ALA A 15 -2.58 4.84 -11.88
N ASP A 16 -2.05 3.94 -12.70
CA ASP A 16 -2.80 3.20 -13.73
C ASP A 16 -3.48 1.94 -13.18
N GLY A 17 -3.26 1.61 -11.90
CA GLY A 17 -3.85 0.45 -11.23
C GLY A 17 -3.02 -0.83 -11.30
N ASP A 18 -1.80 -0.78 -11.83
CA ASP A 18 -0.91 -1.94 -11.91
C ASP A 18 -0.23 -2.20 -10.55
N PRO A 19 -0.13 -3.46 -10.09
CA PRO A 19 0.48 -3.76 -8.79
C PRO A 19 2.00 -3.61 -8.81
N VAL A 20 2.54 -2.87 -7.84
CA VAL A 20 4.00 -2.64 -7.68
C VAL A 20 4.59 -3.28 -6.43
N GLY A 21 3.75 -3.64 -5.46
CA GLY A 21 4.23 -4.26 -4.25
C GLY A 21 3.12 -4.58 -3.25
N VAL A 22 3.54 -4.96 -2.05
CA VAL A 22 2.64 -5.34 -0.96
C VAL A 22 2.94 -4.50 0.28
N GLY A 23 1.91 -4.34 1.10
CA GLY A 23 1.99 -3.78 2.44
C GLY A 23 1.08 -4.54 3.38
N PHE A 24 0.97 -4.05 4.60
CA PHE A 24 0.01 -4.58 5.56
C PHE A 24 -0.57 -3.49 6.45
N VAL A 25 -1.81 -3.70 6.87
CA VAL A 25 -2.49 -2.86 7.86
C VAL A 25 -1.82 -3.04 9.22
N ALA A 26 -1.20 -1.98 9.73
CA ALA A 26 -0.51 -1.95 11.02
C ALA A 26 -1.36 -1.31 12.13
N SER A 27 -2.33 -0.46 11.76
CA SER A 27 -3.33 0.14 12.64
C SER A 27 -4.55 0.56 11.80
N GLU A 28 -5.63 1.01 12.44
CA GLU A 28 -6.90 1.37 11.79
C GLU A 28 -6.74 2.26 10.55
N ASN A 29 -5.81 3.22 10.59
CA ASN A 29 -5.55 4.17 9.51
C ASN A 29 -4.06 4.20 9.11
N LEU A 30 -3.35 3.07 9.26
CA LEU A 30 -1.92 3.00 8.95
C LEU A 30 -1.59 1.71 8.21
N ILE A 31 -1.01 1.87 7.01
CA ILE A 31 -0.42 0.80 6.23
C ILE A 31 1.09 0.99 6.24
N LEU A 32 1.82 -0.11 6.43
CA LEU A 32 3.27 -0.14 6.28
C LEU A 32 3.65 -0.88 5.01
N THR A 33 4.64 -0.34 4.31
CA THR A 33 5.29 -0.97 3.15
C THR A 33 6.75 -0.49 3.08
N CYS A 34 7.51 -1.02 2.13
CA CYS A 34 8.89 -0.62 1.90
C CYS A 34 8.95 0.72 1.15
N ALA A 35 9.96 1.53 1.46
CA ALA A 35 10.17 2.82 0.78
C ALA A 35 10.28 2.67 -0.75
N HIS A 36 10.97 1.63 -1.24
CA HIS A 36 11.09 1.38 -2.68
C HIS A 36 9.74 1.12 -3.38
N VAL A 37 8.72 0.62 -2.65
CA VAL A 37 7.38 0.40 -3.22
C VAL A 37 6.70 1.75 -3.41
N ILE A 38 6.85 2.64 -2.44
CA ILE A 38 6.34 4.01 -2.52
C ILE A 38 7.03 4.78 -3.64
N GLU A 39 8.34 4.63 -3.84
CA GLU A 39 9.06 5.27 -4.96
C GLU A 39 8.49 4.88 -6.33
N GLN A 40 7.98 3.66 -6.48
CA GLN A 40 7.37 3.18 -7.72
C GLN A 40 5.86 3.48 -7.80
N ALA A 41 5.17 3.56 -6.66
CA ALA A 41 3.73 3.76 -6.57
C ALA A 41 3.32 5.24 -6.57
N SER A 42 4.15 6.11 -6.00
CA SER A 42 3.75 7.48 -5.68
C SER A 42 3.61 8.33 -6.93
N GLY A 43 2.44 8.93 -7.06
CA GLY A 43 2.18 9.96 -8.07
C GLY A 43 2.44 11.37 -7.52
N PRO A 44 1.98 12.40 -8.25
CA PRO A 44 1.97 13.78 -7.76
C PRO A 44 1.33 13.89 -6.35
N GLU A 45 1.82 14.80 -5.52
CA GLU A 45 1.30 15.07 -4.16
C GLU A 45 1.42 13.91 -3.15
N SER A 46 2.33 12.97 -3.39
CA SER A 46 2.60 11.82 -2.48
C SER A 46 1.35 10.96 -2.22
N THR A 47 0.45 10.88 -3.19
CA THR A 47 -0.73 10.01 -3.16
C THR A 47 -0.35 8.62 -3.66
N VAL A 48 -0.87 7.60 -2.98
CA VAL A 48 -0.61 6.18 -3.29
C VAL A 48 -1.93 5.44 -3.37
N HIS A 49 -2.08 4.64 -4.41
CA HIS A 49 -3.25 3.78 -4.62
C HIS A 49 -3.00 2.38 -4.06
N PHE A 50 -4.04 1.76 -3.50
CA PHE A 50 -3.96 0.41 -2.98
C PHE A 50 -5.31 -0.29 -2.99
N ASP A 51 -5.31 -1.62 -2.89
CA ASP A 51 -6.51 -2.42 -2.68
C ASP A 51 -6.31 -3.47 -1.58
N LEU A 52 -7.44 -4.03 -1.11
CA LEU A 52 -7.48 -5.11 -0.13
C LEU A 52 -8.14 -6.34 -0.77
N PRO A 53 -7.36 -7.20 -1.47
CA PRO A 53 -7.92 -8.19 -2.39
C PRO A 53 -8.78 -9.26 -1.71
N LEU A 54 -8.65 -9.42 -0.39
CA LEU A 54 -9.42 -10.38 0.40
C LEU A 54 -10.56 -9.75 1.22
N LEU A 55 -10.55 -8.43 1.42
CA LEU A 55 -11.57 -7.72 2.19
C LEU A 55 -12.57 -6.99 1.31
N ALA A 56 -12.10 -6.35 0.23
CA ALA A 56 -12.92 -5.59 -0.71
C ALA A 56 -12.41 -5.81 -2.15
N PRO A 57 -12.65 -7.01 -2.72
CA PRO A 57 -12.17 -7.34 -4.06
C PRO A 57 -12.75 -6.37 -5.11
N GLY A 58 -11.88 -5.76 -5.91
CA GLY A 58 -12.28 -4.82 -6.97
C GLY A 58 -12.49 -3.38 -6.49
N GLU A 59 -12.34 -3.10 -5.20
CA GLU A 59 -12.37 -1.73 -4.66
C GLU A 59 -10.94 -1.20 -4.52
N SER A 60 -10.72 0.05 -4.95
CA SER A 60 -9.43 0.74 -4.81
C SER A 60 -9.57 1.92 -3.88
N PHE A 61 -8.55 2.12 -3.05
CA PHE A 61 -8.44 3.17 -2.07
C PHE A 61 -7.21 4.03 -2.36
N SER A 62 -7.18 5.21 -1.78
CA SER A 62 -6.05 6.13 -1.86
C SER A 62 -5.61 6.59 -0.48
N GLY A 63 -4.29 6.69 -0.28
CA GLY A 63 -3.69 7.20 0.94
C GLY A 63 -2.60 8.22 0.64
N ARG A 64 -2.09 8.85 1.69
CA ARG A 64 -0.91 9.73 1.62
C ARG A 64 0.27 9.09 2.32
N VAL A 65 1.46 9.33 1.79
CA VAL A 65 2.71 8.94 2.44
C VAL A 65 2.91 9.83 3.67
N SER A 66 2.69 9.27 4.87
CA SER A 66 2.90 9.99 6.13
C SER A 66 4.38 10.12 6.51
N PHE A 67 5.20 9.12 6.14
CA PHE A 67 6.63 9.08 6.38
C PHE A 67 7.30 8.12 5.40
N MET A 68 8.48 8.47 4.89
CA MET A 68 9.31 7.60 4.06
C MET A 68 10.77 7.89 4.32
N GLN A 69 11.57 6.84 4.51
CA GLN A 69 13.02 6.92 4.54
C GLN A 69 13.58 5.95 3.50
N ALA A 70 14.16 6.51 2.43
CA ALA A 70 15.00 5.75 1.53
C ALA A 70 16.33 5.48 2.24
N ASN A 71 16.79 4.23 2.25
CA ASN A 71 18.14 3.95 2.68
C ASN A 71 19.08 4.47 1.59
N ALA A 72 19.93 5.45 1.93
CA ALA A 72 21.01 5.89 1.04
C ALA A 72 21.92 4.67 0.76
N HIS A 73 22.09 4.35 -0.52
CA HIS A 73 23.01 3.32 -0.99
C HIS A 73 24.46 3.75 -0.83
#